data_AF-A0A2U8U104-F1
#
_entry.id   AF-A0A2U8U104-F1
#
_cell.length_a   1.000
_cell.length_b   1.000
_cell.length_c   1.000
_cell.angle_alpha   90.00
_cell.angle_beta   90.00
_cell.angle_gamma   90.00
#
_symmetry.space_group_name_H-M   'P 1'
#
loop_
_entity.id
_entity.type
_entity.pdbx_description
1 polymer ?
#
loop_
_entity_poly.entity_id
_entity_poly.type
_entity_poly.pdbx_seq_one_letter_code
_entity_poly.pdbx_strand_id
1 'polypeptide(L)'
;MPEFKLLIGLRDANTGDVLWSVIPSSNLSLAVSEWEAIRVYMEEGMVSLPPDQSDELEEGTVDFFHLCRRSYRADHSFVRYAWGFLTIQFFSGWTLPCHISGWVNNRPKAGFSKEVLDWSKPLPADQHAMPSDELLKESAEIRKAFTKGQNLLDYFKVKFAEPNQETEATT
;
A
#
# COMPACT_ATOMS: atom_id res chain seq x y z
N MET A 1 13.74 -18.51 -9.20
CA MET A 1 13.18 -17.18 -9.59
C MET A 1 13.78 -16.14 -8.67
N PRO A 2 14.08 -14.92 -9.14
CA PRO A 2 14.55 -13.85 -8.25
C PRO A 2 13.46 -13.53 -7.21
N GLU A 3 13.88 -13.26 -5.98
CA GLU A 3 13.00 -12.96 -4.86
C GLU A 3 13.13 -11.47 -4.51
N PHE A 4 12.01 -10.75 -4.42
CA PHE A 4 11.99 -9.32 -4.13
C PHE A 4 11.35 -9.08 -2.77
N LYS A 5 12.00 -8.29 -1.91
CA LYS A 5 11.54 -8.03 -0.55
C LYS A 5 11.90 -6.62 -0.11
N LEU A 6 11.00 -5.99 0.63
CA LEU A 6 11.30 -4.84 1.47
C LEU A 6 11.86 -5.33 2.82
N LEU A 7 13.02 -4.81 3.21
CA LEU A 7 13.74 -5.19 4.44
C LEU A 7 13.84 -3.98 5.37
N ILE A 8 13.20 -4.04 6.53
CA ILE A 8 13.28 -2.98 7.53
C ILE A 8 14.08 -3.51 8.72
N GLY A 9 15.27 -2.94 8.93
CA GLY A 9 16.16 -3.31 10.03
C GLY A 9 15.93 -2.42 11.26
N LEU A 10 15.64 -3.04 12.40
CA LEU A 10 15.55 -2.38 13.70
C LEU A 10 16.76 -2.82 14.52
N ARG A 11 17.59 -1.86 14.95
CA ARG A 11 18.73 -2.16 15.81
C ARG A 11 18.34 -1.92 17.28
N ASP A 12 18.47 -2.94 18.10
CA ASP A 12 18.34 -2.76 19.55
C ASP A 12 19.54 -1.96 20.07
N ALA A 13 19.27 -0.86 20.76
CA ALA A 13 20.28 0.04 21.31
C ALA A 13 21.09 -0.61 22.44
N ASN A 14 20.53 -1.59 23.15
CA ASN A 14 21.17 -2.20 24.32
C ASN A 14 22.04 -3.41 23.96
N THR A 15 21.53 -4.27 23.08
CA THR A 15 22.20 -5.53 22.68
C THR A 15 23.01 -5.39 21.40
N GLY A 16 22.69 -4.41 20.55
CA GLY A 16 23.29 -4.23 19.22
C GLY A 16 22.72 -5.18 18.16
N ASP A 17 21.81 -6.08 18.55
CA ASP A 17 21.17 -7.05 17.66
C ASP A 17 20.29 -6.32 16.64
N VAL A 18 20.24 -6.86 15.42
CA VAL A 18 19.43 -6.33 14.33
C VAL A 18 18.27 -7.28 14.07
N LEU A 19 17.06 -6.79 14.33
CA LEU A 19 15.82 -7.45 13.95
C LEU A 19 15.43 -7.01 12.54
N TRP A 20 15.21 -7.98 11.65
CA TRP A 20 14.76 -7.71 10.28
C TRP A 20 13.27 -8.01 10.15
N SER A 21 12.50 -7.00 9.77
CA SER A 21 11.17 -7.20 9.20
C SER A 21 11.31 -7.40 7.69
N VAL A 22 10.79 -8.52 7.20
CA VAL A 22 10.92 -8.95 5.81
C VAL A 22 9.54 -9.00 5.18
N ILE A 23 9.26 -8.07 4.26
CA ILE A 23 7.97 -7.96 3.58
C ILE A 23 8.17 -8.49 2.15
N PRO A 24 7.55 -9.62 1.79
CA PRO A 24 7.70 -10.18 0.45
C PRO A 24 6.94 -9.32 -0.57
N SER A 25 7.56 -9.05 -1.71
CA SER A 25 6.95 -8.30 -2.80
C SER A 25 6.93 -9.15 -4.08
N SER A 26 5.88 -9.01 -4.88
CA SER A 26 5.68 -9.83 -6.09
C SER A 26 6.68 -9.51 -7.22
N ASN A 27 7.21 -8.30 -7.26
CA ASN A 27 8.20 -7.85 -8.24
C ASN A 27 9.06 -6.71 -7.68
N LEU A 28 10.15 -6.37 -8.37
CA LEU A 28 11.07 -5.31 -7.97
C LEU A 28 10.38 -3.94 -7.89
N SER A 29 9.55 -3.59 -8.88
CA SER A 29 8.88 -2.30 -8.93
C SER A 29 8.00 -2.08 -7.70
N LEU A 30 7.33 -3.14 -7.23
CA LEU A 30 6.51 -3.09 -6.03
C LEU A 30 7.37 -2.86 -4.78
N ALA A 31 8.43 -3.66 -4.58
CA ALA A 31 9.36 -3.48 -3.44
C ALA A 31 9.97 -2.07 -3.39
N VAL A 32 10.32 -1.52 -4.56
CA VAL A 32 10.85 -0.16 -4.67
C VAL A 32 9.77 0.88 -4.41
N SER A 33 8.54 0.66 -4.88
CA SER A 33 7.42 1.58 -4.63
C SER A 33 7.02 1.65 -3.15
N GLU A 34 7.10 0.54 -2.42
CA GLU A 34 6.84 0.49 -0.98
C GLU A 34 7.88 1.33 -0.21
N TRP A 35 9.17 1.21 -0.58
CA TRP A 35 10.23 2.07 -0.06
C TRP A 35 9.99 3.54 -0.36
N GLU A 36 9.58 3.84 -1.59
CA GLU A 36 9.32 5.21 -2.02
C GLU A 36 8.13 5.83 -1.28
N ALA A 37 7.08 5.05 -1.01
CA ALA A 37 5.96 5.49 -0.19
C ALA A 37 6.42 5.85 1.23
N ILE A 38 7.28 5.03 1.85
CA ILE A 38 7.85 5.34 3.18
C ILE A 38 8.66 6.64 3.13
N ARG A 39 9.52 6.83 2.13
CA ARG A 39 10.31 8.05 1.96
C ARG A 39 9.42 9.29 1.81
N VAL A 40 8.42 9.23 0.94
CA VAL A 40 7.46 10.32 0.70
C VAL A 40 6.69 10.65 1.98
N TYR A 41 6.25 9.64 2.72
CA TYR A 41 5.61 9.83 4.02
C TYR A 41 6.53 10.54 5.03
N MET A 42 7.81 10.15 5.10
CA MET A 42 8.76 10.77 6.01
C MET A 42 9.12 12.21 5.64
N GLU A 43 9.21 12.53 4.34
CA GLU A 43 9.57 13.88 3.87
C GLU A 43 8.39 14.86 3.85
N GLU A 44 7.21 14.40 3.40
CA GLU A 44 6.06 15.26 3.07
C GLU A 44 4.84 14.99 3.97
N GLY A 45 4.86 13.93 4.78
CA GLY A 45 3.80 13.56 5.70
C GLY A 45 2.69 12.72 5.06
N MET A 46 1.56 12.57 5.75
CA MET A 46 0.46 11.70 5.33
C MET A 46 -0.27 12.19 4.06
N VAL A 47 -0.29 13.50 3.81
CA VAL A 47 -1.09 14.12 2.74
C VAL A 47 -0.49 13.88 1.35
N SER A 48 0.80 13.57 1.27
CA SER A 48 1.51 13.31 0.01
C SER A 48 1.36 11.87 -0.50
N LEU A 49 0.93 10.96 0.38
CA LEU A 49 0.66 9.59 -0.02
C LEU A 49 -0.55 9.55 -0.97
N PRO A 50 -0.59 8.60 -1.91
CA PRO A 50 -1.79 8.35 -2.69
C PRO A 50 -2.99 8.23 -1.75
N PRO A 51 -4.18 8.72 -2.17
CA PRO A 51 -5.38 8.50 -1.38
C PRO A 51 -5.53 6.99 -1.16
N ASP A 52 -6.05 6.64 0.03
CA ASP A 52 -6.34 5.26 0.33
C ASP A 52 -7.13 4.66 -0.83
N GLN A 53 -6.70 3.48 -1.29
CA GLN A 53 -7.45 2.80 -2.34
C GLN A 53 -8.81 2.52 -1.71
N SER A 54 -9.84 3.24 -2.16
CA SER A 54 -11.21 2.97 -1.72
C SER A 54 -11.42 1.48 -1.94
N ASP A 55 -11.84 0.72 -0.90
CA ASP A 55 -12.14 -0.71 -0.99
C ASP A 55 -12.81 -0.98 -2.34
N GLU A 56 -12.02 -1.40 -3.33
CA GLU A 56 -12.45 -1.43 -4.72
C GLU A 56 -13.24 -2.70 -4.84
N LEU A 57 -14.51 -2.65 -4.38
CA LEU A 57 -15.48 -3.74 -4.26
C LEU A 57 -14.86 -5.10 -4.59
N GLU A 58 -13.99 -5.58 -3.69
CA GLU A 58 -13.15 -6.73 -4.03
C GLU A 58 -14.06 -7.95 -4.16
N GLU A 59 -13.80 -8.79 -5.16
CA GLU A 59 -14.56 -10.01 -5.36
C GLU A 59 -14.47 -10.89 -4.10
N GLY A 60 -15.61 -11.16 -3.47
CA GLY A 60 -15.70 -11.92 -2.22
C GLY A 60 -16.04 -11.08 -0.98
N THR A 61 -16.06 -9.76 -1.09
CA THR A 61 -16.57 -8.88 -0.01
C THR A 61 -18.10 -8.86 0.04
N VAL A 62 -18.64 -8.50 1.23
CA VAL A 62 -20.09 -8.30 1.41
C VAL A 62 -20.60 -7.14 0.55
N ASP A 63 -19.80 -6.10 0.37
CA ASP A 63 -20.15 -4.95 -0.46
C ASP A 63 -20.23 -5.33 -1.94
N PHE A 64 -19.30 -6.15 -2.44
CA PHE A 64 -19.36 -6.69 -3.79
C PHE A 64 -20.63 -7.50 -4.02
N PHE A 65 -21.03 -8.33 -3.05
CA PHE A 65 -22.29 -9.06 -3.11
C PHE A 65 -23.52 -8.12 -3.20
N HIS A 66 -23.53 -7.03 -2.41
CA HIS A 66 -24.59 -6.03 -2.48
C HIS A 66 -24.63 -5.30 -3.83
N LEU A 67 -23.48 -5.01 -4.42
CA LEU A 67 -23.38 -4.48 -5.78
C LEU A 67 -24.00 -5.44 -6.79
N CYS A 68 -23.60 -6.72 -6.81
CA CYS A 68 -24.16 -7.73 -7.70
C CYS A 68 -25.68 -7.83 -7.57
N ARG A 69 -26.20 -7.80 -6.34
CA ARG A 69 -27.65 -7.79 -6.07
C ARG A 69 -28.35 -6.58 -6.69
N ARG A 70 -27.76 -5.39 -6.57
CA ARG A 70 -28.30 -4.14 -7.12
C ARG A 70 -28.29 -4.17 -8.65
N SER A 71 -27.18 -4.58 -9.25
CA SER A 71 -27.05 -4.70 -10.71
C SER A 71 -28.04 -5.73 -11.26
N TYR A 72 -28.11 -6.92 -10.66
CA TYR A 72 -29.06 -7.96 -11.10
C TYR A 72 -30.51 -7.48 -11.03
N ARG A 73 -30.89 -6.71 -9.99
CA ARG A 73 -32.23 -6.12 -9.87
C ARG A 73 -32.51 -5.05 -10.92
N ALA A 74 -31.51 -4.27 -11.33
CA ALA A 74 -31.65 -3.25 -12.36
C ALA A 74 -31.81 -3.87 -13.75
N ASP A 75 -31.07 -4.95 -14.03
CA ASP A 75 -31.00 -5.56 -15.36
C ASP A 75 -32.13 -6.57 -15.65
N HIS A 76 -32.84 -7.03 -14.62
CA HIS A 76 -33.84 -8.09 -14.76
C HIS A 76 -35.24 -7.68 -14.29
N SER A 77 -36.26 -8.28 -14.92
CA SER A 77 -37.65 -8.11 -14.48
C SER A 77 -37.85 -8.63 -13.05
N PHE A 78 -38.85 -8.07 -12.36
CA PHE A 78 -39.16 -8.45 -10.97
C PHE A 78 -39.41 -9.96 -10.81
N VAL A 79 -40.07 -10.60 -11.78
CA VAL A 79 -40.33 -12.04 -11.78
C VAL A 79 -39.03 -12.83 -11.82
N ARG A 80 -38.08 -12.43 -12.67
CA ARG A 80 -36.77 -13.08 -12.77
C ARG A 80 -35.89 -12.80 -11.55
N TYR A 81 -36.00 -11.62 -10.96
CA TYR A 81 -35.35 -11.31 -9.69
C TYR A 81 -35.89 -12.21 -8.56
N ALA A 82 -37.21 -12.37 -8.47
CA ALA A 82 -37.85 -13.19 -7.43
C ALA A 82 -37.51 -14.68 -7.58
N TRP A 83 -37.69 -15.25 -8.78
CA TRP A 83 -37.53 -16.69 -9.01
C TRP A 83 -36.12 -17.14 -9.36
N GLY A 84 -35.23 -16.22 -9.76
CA GLY A 84 -33.83 -16.51 -10.05
C GLY A 84 -32.92 -16.13 -8.90
N PHE A 85 -32.91 -14.85 -8.53
CA PHE A 85 -31.95 -14.34 -7.53
C PHE A 85 -32.36 -14.68 -6.09
N LEU A 86 -33.59 -14.35 -5.68
CA LEU A 86 -34.02 -14.53 -4.28
C LEU A 86 -34.17 -15.99 -3.87
N THR A 87 -34.67 -16.85 -4.75
CA THR A 87 -34.80 -18.29 -4.51
C THR A 87 -33.43 -18.94 -4.30
N ILE A 88 -32.49 -18.74 -5.22
CA ILE A 88 -31.12 -19.26 -5.11
C ILE A 88 -30.50 -18.75 -3.82
N GLN A 89 -30.63 -17.46 -3.51
CA GLN A 89 -30.07 -16.86 -2.32
C GLN A 89 -30.69 -17.41 -1.02
N PHE A 90 -31.98 -17.73 -1.04
CA PHE A 90 -32.67 -18.33 0.10
C PHE A 90 -32.17 -19.76 0.37
N PHE A 91 -32.05 -20.58 -0.67
CA PHE A 91 -31.56 -21.96 -0.55
C PHE A 91 -30.06 -22.07 -0.31
N SER A 92 -29.28 -21.11 -0.83
CA SER A 92 -27.84 -21.08 -0.66
C SER A 92 -27.44 -20.63 0.76
N GLY A 93 -28.33 -19.93 1.47
CA GLY A 93 -28.11 -19.50 2.85
C GLY A 93 -27.09 -18.36 3.02
N TRP A 94 -26.49 -17.87 1.94
CA TRP A 94 -25.37 -16.91 1.97
C TRP A 94 -25.71 -15.54 2.56
N THR A 95 -27.00 -15.19 2.63
CA THR A 95 -27.43 -13.90 3.21
C THR A 95 -27.09 -13.82 4.69
N LEU A 96 -27.20 -14.95 5.40
CA LEU A 96 -26.97 -14.99 6.83
C LEU A 96 -25.48 -14.79 7.18
N PRO A 97 -24.51 -15.50 6.58
CA PRO A 97 -23.08 -15.18 6.71
C PRO A 97 -22.72 -13.73 6.38
N CYS A 98 -23.29 -13.13 5.34
CA CYS A 98 -23.04 -11.72 5.00
C CYS A 98 -23.50 -10.77 6.12
N HIS A 99 -24.69 -10.98 6.68
CA HIS A 99 -25.18 -10.18 7.80
C HIS A 99 -24.35 -10.38 9.07
N ILE A 100 -23.94 -11.62 9.36
CA ILE A 100 -23.08 -11.92 10.51
C ILE A 100 -21.71 -11.24 10.32
N SER A 101 -21.12 -11.34 9.14
CA SER A 101 -19.84 -10.68 8.82
C SER A 101 -19.93 -9.17 9.00
N GLY A 102 -20.97 -8.53 8.44
CA GLY A 102 -21.19 -7.10 8.63
C GLY A 102 -21.37 -6.73 10.11
N TRP A 103 -22.09 -7.54 10.88
CA TRP A 103 -22.25 -7.29 12.32
C TRP A 103 -20.97 -7.50 13.11
N VAL A 104 -20.16 -8.52 12.80
CA VAL A 104 -18.85 -8.77 13.43
C VAL A 104 -17.88 -7.64 13.10
N ASN A 105 -17.83 -7.20 11.84
CA ASN A 105 -16.93 -6.15 11.39
C ASN A 105 -17.28 -4.79 12.00
N ASN A 106 -18.58 -4.52 12.22
CA ASN A 106 -19.08 -3.30 12.84
C ASN A 106 -19.15 -3.35 14.37
N ARG A 107 -18.77 -4.46 15.00
CA ARG A 107 -18.66 -4.50 16.45
C ARG A 107 -17.57 -3.51 16.88
N PRO A 108 -17.77 -2.77 17.98
CA PRO A 108 -16.71 -1.97 18.55
C PRO A 108 -15.56 -2.91 18.90
N LYS A 109 -14.48 -2.84 18.12
CA LYS A 109 -13.24 -3.53 18.43
C LYS A 109 -12.76 -2.97 19.78
N ALA A 110 -12.27 -3.84 20.65
CA ALA A 110 -11.70 -3.39 21.92
C ALA A 110 -10.67 -2.30 21.61
N GLY A 111 -10.85 -1.12 22.20
CA GLY A 111 -9.90 -0.03 22.03
C GLY A 111 -8.53 -0.46 22.54
N PHE A 112 -7.48 0.15 22.00
CA PHE A 112 -6.14 -0.02 22.55
C PHE A 112 -6.12 0.38 24.03
N SER A 113 -5.26 -0.26 24.83
CA SER A 113 -5.09 0.10 26.24
C SER A 113 -4.62 1.55 26.36
N LYS A 114 -4.90 2.20 27.50
CA LYS A 114 -4.46 3.59 27.74
C LYS A 114 -2.96 3.75 27.56
N GLU A 115 -2.18 2.77 28.01
CA GLU A 115 -0.72 2.75 27.86
C GLU A 115 -0.30 2.76 26.39
N VAL A 116 -0.94 1.92 25.55
CA VAL A 116 -0.67 1.90 24.11
C VAL A 116 -1.07 3.22 23.47
N LEU A 117 -2.22 3.80 23.83
CA LEU A 117 -2.65 5.09 23.30
C LEU A 117 -1.71 6.23 23.70
N ASP A 118 -1.23 6.24 24.94
CA ASP A 118 -0.27 7.23 25.42
C ASP A 118 1.10 7.09 24.74
N TRP A 119 1.56 5.85 24.51
CA TRP A 119 2.79 5.60 23.76
C TRP A 119 2.64 5.85 22.24
N SER A 120 1.43 5.76 21.70
CA SER A 120 1.14 6.03 20.29
C SER A 120 0.96 7.52 19.98
N LYS A 121 1.02 8.41 20.98
CA LYS A 121 0.96 9.85 20.73
C LYS A 121 2.15 10.27 19.87
N PRO A 122 1.94 11.14 18.86
CA PRO A 122 3.02 11.61 18.03
C PRO A 122 4.07 12.29 18.91
N LEU A 123 5.34 12.09 18.53
CA LEU A 123 6.43 12.80 19.17
C LEU A 123 6.27 14.33 18.93
N PRO A 124 6.79 15.17 19.83
CA PRO A 124 6.89 16.60 19.56
C PRO A 124 7.65 16.83 18.25
N ALA A 125 7.19 17.78 17.44
CA ALA A 125 7.80 18.08 16.14
C ALA A 125 9.31 18.38 16.24
N ASP A 126 9.76 18.95 17.35
CA ASP A 126 11.17 19.25 17.62
C ASP A 126 12.04 17.99 17.74
N GLN A 127 11.45 16.83 18.03
CA GLN A 127 12.14 15.54 18.11
C GLN A 127 12.07 14.74 16.81
N HIS A 128 11.38 15.25 15.80
CA HIS A 128 11.33 14.60 14.50
C HIS A 128 12.69 14.72 13.82
N ALA A 129 13.26 13.59 13.41
CA ALA A 129 14.43 13.59 12.56
C ALA A 129 14.06 14.25 11.22
N MET A 130 14.80 15.29 10.84
CA MET A 130 14.64 15.92 9.53
C MET A 130 15.39 15.11 8.47
N PRO A 131 14.91 15.10 7.21
CA PRO A 131 15.64 14.48 6.11
C PRO A 131 17.01 15.15 5.96
N SER A 132 18.02 14.37 5.59
CA SER A 132 19.36 14.91 5.35
C SER A 132 19.39 15.79 4.10
N ASP A 133 20.32 16.75 4.05
CA ASP A 133 20.48 17.63 2.89
C ASP A 133 20.83 16.85 1.61
N GLU A 134 21.54 15.74 1.73
CA GLU A 134 21.86 14.84 0.61
C GLU A 134 20.59 14.19 0.07
N LEU A 135 19.72 13.69 0.95
CA LEU A 135 18.46 13.08 0.56
C LEU A 135 17.55 14.10 -0.13
N LEU A 136 17.46 15.33 0.39
CA LEU A 136 16.67 16.39 -0.23
C LEU A 136 17.15 16.75 -1.64
N LYS A 137 18.47 16.77 -1.86
CA LYS A 137 19.05 17.02 -3.19
C LYS A 137 18.70 15.90 -4.16
N GLU A 138 18.86 14.65 -3.74
CA GLU A 138 18.50 13.47 -4.55
C GLU A 138 17.00 13.44 -4.89
N SER A 139 16.13 13.69 -3.90
CA SER A 139 14.68 13.80 -4.10
C SER A 139 14.34 14.90 -5.11
N ALA A 140 15.04 16.03 -5.09
CA ALA A 140 14.85 17.10 -6.08
C ALA A 140 15.32 16.71 -7.50
N GLU A 141 16.39 15.93 -7.64
CA GLU A 141 16.85 15.39 -8.93
C GLU A 141 15.84 14.41 -9.51
N ILE A 142 15.35 13.47 -8.69
CA ILE A 142 14.34 12.48 -9.08
C ILE A 142 13.05 13.17 -9.53
N ARG A 143 12.56 14.18 -8.79
CA ARG A 143 11.38 14.96 -9.20
C ARG A 143 11.57 15.63 -10.56
N LYS A 144 12.77 16.13 -10.88
CA LYS A 144 13.09 16.69 -12.21
C LYS A 144 13.14 15.62 -13.31
N ALA A 145 13.46 14.37 -12.99
CA ALA A 145 13.38 13.27 -13.95
C ALA A 145 11.92 12.87 -14.20
N PHE A 146 11.09 12.87 -13.16
CA PHE A 146 9.65 12.57 -13.26
C PHE A 146 8.90 13.58 -14.12
N THR A 147 9.22 14.88 -14.02
CA THR A 147 8.61 15.90 -14.89
C THR A 147 8.99 15.73 -16.37
N LYS A 148 10.07 15.00 -16.67
CA LYS A 148 10.48 14.62 -18.03
C LYS A 148 9.85 13.30 -18.51
N GLY A 149 8.97 12.69 -17.70
CA GLY A 149 8.28 11.44 -18.02
C GLY A 149 9.09 10.17 -17.73
N GLN A 150 10.23 10.28 -17.04
CA GLN A 150 10.99 9.10 -16.62
C GLN A 150 10.35 8.50 -15.35
N ASN A 151 10.40 7.17 -15.21
CA ASN A 151 10.05 6.51 -13.95
C ASN A 151 11.30 6.29 -13.08
N LEU A 152 11.09 5.89 -11.83
CA LEU A 152 12.15 5.76 -10.83
C LEU A 152 13.20 4.71 -11.21
N LEU A 153 12.80 3.59 -11.81
CA LEU A 153 13.74 2.55 -12.25
C LEU A 153 14.57 3.01 -13.45
N ASP A 154 13.98 3.75 -14.38
CA ASP A 154 14.69 4.28 -15.55
C ASP A 154 15.68 5.37 -15.15
N TYR A 155 15.31 6.24 -14.19
CA TYR A 155 16.23 7.23 -13.62
C TYR A 155 17.49 6.57 -13.04
N PHE A 156 17.33 5.53 -12.21
CA PHE A 156 18.47 4.87 -11.60
C PHE A 156 19.29 4.03 -12.58
N LYS A 157 18.67 3.44 -13.60
CA LYS A 157 19.41 2.81 -14.70
C LYS A 157 20.32 3.79 -15.42
N VAL A 158 19.85 5.02 -15.66
CA VAL A 158 20.64 6.07 -16.33
C VAL A 158 21.73 6.61 -15.40
N LYS A 159 21.40 6.89 -14.13
CA LYS A 159 22.33 7.47 -13.15
C LYS A 159 23.49 6.52 -12.80
N PHE A 160 23.22 5.22 -12.75
CA PHE A 160 24.22 4.19 -12.44
C PHE A 160 24.68 3.39 -13.67
N ALA A 161 24.30 3.80 -14.89
CA ALA A 161 24.95 3.26 -16.07
C ALA A 161 26.43 3.63 -16.00
N GLU A 162 27.31 2.62 -16.02
CA GLU A 162 28.74 2.87 -16.10
C GLU A 162 29.01 3.75 -17.33
N PRO A 163 29.82 4.82 -17.21
CA PRO A 163 30.20 5.59 -18.37
C PRO A 163 30.96 4.64 -19.29
N ASN A 164 30.33 4.31 -20.43
CA ASN A 164 30.96 3.54 -21.48
C ASN A 164 32.33 4.18 -21.75
N GLN A 165 33.40 3.40 -21.64
CA GLN A 165 34.76 3.88 -21.93
C GLN A 165 34.87 4.19 -23.43
N GLU A 166 34.38 5.37 -23.84
CA GLU A 166 34.68 5.97 -25.14
C GLU A 166 35.74 7.05 -24.95
N THR A 167 36.92 6.66 -24.48
CA THR A 167 38.16 7.40 -24.78
C THR A 167 39.37 6.49 -24.56
N GLU A 168 39.69 5.63 -25.52
CA GLU A 168 41.06 5.15 -25.78
C GLU A 168 41.05 4.17 -26.97
N ALA A 169 41.29 4.71 -28.18
CA ALA A 169 41.97 4.08 -29.31
C ALA A 169 41.46 4.70 -30.63
N THR A 170 41.83 5.94 -30.90
CA THR A 170 42.10 6.34 -32.28
C THR A 170 43.56 6.74 -32.33
N THR A 171 44.35 5.76 -32.74
CA THR A 171 45.73 5.86 -33.23
C THR A 171 45.84 6.91 -34.32
#